data_AF-A0A015LGT0-F1
#
_entry.id   AF-A0A015LGT0-F1
#
_cell.length_a   1.000
_cell.length_b   1.000
_cell.length_c   1.000
_cell.angle_alpha   90.00
_cell.angle_beta   90.00
_cell.angle_gamma   90.00
#
_symmetry.space_group_name_H-M   'P 1'
#
loop_
_entity.id
_entity.type
_entity.pdbx_description
1 polymer ?
#
loop_
_entity_poly.entity_id
_entity_poly.type
_entity_poly.pdbx_seq_one_letter_code
_entity_poly.pdbx_strand_id
1 'polypeptide(L)'
;MTPFASNIINIPVSEAPTPNQKRNLLFNVEQPLELSIEEFDKEWWPLVSNIWTNFSHKNNVNGNLWEVFICRFNKPKKSSTRKEEISQEKRRVTKIRSANLCFAKIKVYRYASEQKVLIERFKDSPDHSHTLEESEKLKRSQTVQNLVMQEAIKNYRPPEIVNAVKEYATEKLDLGESVKELRRKEVTNIKYKVRGLLMHILLVILI
;
A
#
# COMPACT_ATOMS: atom_id res chain seq x y z
N MET A 1 2.90 18.08 -35.62
CA MET A 1 2.71 17.39 -34.32
C MET A 1 3.84 16.39 -34.18
N THR A 2 4.80 16.65 -33.31
CA THR A 2 5.94 15.77 -33.04
C THR A 2 5.55 14.67 -32.06
N PRO A 3 5.88 13.40 -32.30
CA PRO A 3 5.67 12.36 -31.30
C PRO A 3 6.74 12.52 -30.21
N PHE A 4 6.30 12.62 -28.95
CA PHE A 4 7.19 12.49 -27.81
C PHE A 4 7.71 11.04 -27.78
N ALA A 5 9.00 10.88 -28.03
CA ALA A 5 9.70 9.63 -27.77
C ALA A 5 9.75 9.43 -26.25
N SER A 6 8.74 8.74 -25.70
CA SER A 6 8.80 8.20 -24.36
C SER A 6 9.80 7.06 -24.37
N ASN A 7 10.98 7.26 -23.78
CA ASN A 7 11.90 6.18 -23.48
C ASN A 7 11.24 5.29 -22.42
N ILE A 8 10.44 4.32 -22.86
CA ILE A 8 9.89 3.26 -22.02
C ILE A 8 11.06 2.33 -21.71
N ILE A 9 11.34 2.10 -20.43
CA ILE A 9 12.26 1.04 -20.02
C ILE A 9 11.60 -0.29 -20.40
N ASN A 10 12.03 -0.87 -21.52
CA ASN A 10 11.93 -2.31 -21.70
C ASN A 10 12.89 -2.92 -20.69
N ILE A 11 12.36 -3.36 -19.54
CA ILE A 11 13.14 -4.09 -18.54
C ILE A 11 13.77 -5.30 -19.27
N PRO A 12 15.11 -5.38 -19.37
CA PRO A 12 15.75 -6.52 -20.00
C PRO A 12 15.32 -7.79 -19.28
N VAL A 13 15.09 -8.87 -20.04
CA VAL A 13 14.72 -10.20 -19.54
C VAL A 13 15.92 -10.86 -18.83
N SER A 14 16.40 -10.23 -17.76
CA SER A 14 17.34 -10.82 -16.80
C SER A 14 16.80 -10.52 -15.41
N GLU A 15 16.05 -11.48 -14.89
CA GLU A 15 15.39 -11.52 -13.57
C GLU A 15 14.26 -10.49 -13.35
N ALA A 16 13.07 -11.00 -13.05
CA ALA A 16 11.95 -10.15 -12.61
C ALA A 16 12.35 -9.40 -11.33
N PRO A 17 12.00 -8.11 -11.18
CA PRO A 17 12.44 -7.32 -10.04
C PRO A 17 11.93 -7.93 -8.73
N THR A 18 12.79 -7.96 -7.71
CA THR A 18 12.41 -8.41 -6.37
C THR A 18 11.28 -7.54 -5.83
N PRO A 19 10.47 -8.03 -4.87
CA PRO A 19 9.44 -7.22 -4.23
C PRO A 19 9.97 -5.89 -3.68
N ASN A 20 11.20 -5.86 -3.17
CA ASN A 20 11.81 -4.62 -2.70
C ASN A 20 12.19 -3.67 -3.85
N GLN A 21 12.70 -4.19 -4.96
CA GLN A 21 12.97 -3.39 -6.17
C GLN A 21 11.66 -2.78 -6.73
N LYS A 22 10.59 -3.59 -6.83
CA LYS A 22 9.24 -3.11 -7.22
C LYS A 22 8.76 -1.97 -6.32
N ARG A 23 8.99 -2.08 -5.01
CA ARG A 23 8.66 -1.01 -4.05
C ARG A 23 9.42 0.27 -4.32
N ASN A 24 10.74 0.19 -4.53
CA ASN A 24 11.55 1.36 -4.79
C ASN A 24 11.14 2.06 -6.10
N LEU A 25 10.87 1.31 -7.16
CA LEU A 25 10.39 1.83 -8.45
C LEU A 25 9.04 2.57 -8.32
N LEU A 26 8.11 2.04 -7.51
CA LEU A 26 6.83 2.70 -7.24
C LEU A 26 6.87 3.74 -6.12
N PHE A 27 7.97 3.81 -5.36
CA PHE A 27 8.16 4.83 -4.34
C PHE A 27 8.48 6.17 -5.01
N ASN A 28 9.53 6.22 -5.82
CA ASN A 28 9.86 7.41 -6.62
C ASN A 28 9.84 7.02 -8.10
N VAL A 29 8.71 7.27 -8.76
CA VAL A 29 8.54 6.98 -10.18
C VAL A 29 9.35 8.00 -10.98
N GLU A 30 10.55 7.64 -11.41
CA GLU A 30 11.40 8.53 -12.24
C GLU A 30 10.99 8.48 -13.71
N GLN A 31 10.69 7.27 -14.21
CA GLN A 31 10.25 7.03 -15.57
C GLN A 31 8.89 6.32 -15.58
N PRO A 32 8.07 6.51 -16.62
CA PRO A 32 6.80 5.80 -16.73
C PRO A 32 6.99 4.28 -16.75
N LEU A 33 6.14 3.57 -16.01
CA LEU A 33 6.13 2.11 -15.92
C LEU A 33 4.86 1.58 -16.59
N GLU A 34 5.01 0.68 -17.55
CA GLU A 34 3.91 -0.05 -18.18
C GLU A 34 3.87 -1.48 -17.65
N LEU A 35 2.70 -1.91 -17.16
CA LEU A 35 2.46 -3.24 -16.61
C LEU A 35 1.13 -3.80 -17.13
N SER A 36 0.91 -5.10 -17.02
CA SER A 36 -0.45 -5.64 -17.17
C SER A 36 -1.32 -5.26 -15.96
N ILE A 37 -2.64 -5.22 -16.15
CA ILE A 37 -3.59 -4.98 -15.04
C ILE A 37 -3.41 -6.02 -13.93
N GLU A 38 -3.28 -7.28 -14.30
CA GLU A 38 -3.13 -8.37 -13.34
C GLU A 38 -1.84 -8.26 -12.53
N GLU A 39 -0.71 -8.01 -13.19
CA GLU A 39 0.58 -7.84 -12.54
C GLU A 39 0.57 -6.63 -11.60
N PHE A 40 0.00 -5.50 -12.05
CA PHE A 40 -0.13 -4.31 -11.21
C PHE A 40 -0.95 -4.60 -9.94
N ASP A 41 -2.14 -5.22 -10.08
CA ASP A 41 -3.06 -5.40 -8.96
C ASP A 41 -2.61 -6.50 -7.98
N LYS A 42 -1.97 -7.58 -8.47
CA LYS A 42 -1.57 -8.72 -7.63
C LYS A 42 -0.16 -8.60 -7.09
N GLU A 43 0.77 -8.06 -7.86
CA GLU A 43 2.19 -8.14 -7.52
C GLU A 43 2.79 -6.80 -7.10
N TRP A 44 2.40 -5.69 -7.73
CA TRP A 44 3.05 -4.39 -7.52
C TRP A 44 2.31 -3.52 -6.50
N TRP A 45 1.02 -3.28 -6.71
CA TRP A 45 0.23 -2.38 -5.88
C TRP A 45 0.14 -2.78 -4.41
N PRO A 46 -0.05 -4.07 -4.05
CA PRO A 46 -0.11 -4.49 -2.65
C PRO A 46 1.14 -4.11 -1.85
N LEU A 47 2.30 -4.08 -2.51
CA LEU A 47 3.59 -3.74 -1.91
C LEU A 47 3.68 -2.27 -1.48
N VAL A 48 2.98 -1.35 -2.15
CA VAL A 48 3.07 0.10 -1.92
C VAL A 48 1.75 0.77 -1.52
N SER A 49 0.68 -0.01 -1.37
CA SER A 49 -0.65 0.42 -0.92
C SER A 49 -0.69 1.21 0.41
N ASN A 50 0.36 1.14 1.21
CA ASN A 50 0.53 1.95 2.42
C ASN A 50 1.07 3.36 2.14
N ILE A 51 1.87 3.53 1.09
CA ILE A 51 2.50 4.81 0.70
C ILE A 51 1.47 5.70 0.02
N TRP A 52 0.71 5.14 -0.92
CA TRP A 52 -0.19 5.90 -1.77
C TRP A 52 -1.62 5.97 -1.22
N THR A 53 -2.31 7.08 -1.49
CA THR A 53 -3.74 7.27 -1.18
C THR A 53 -4.43 7.92 -2.37
N ASN A 54 -5.58 7.37 -2.79
CA ASN A 54 -6.36 7.92 -3.88
C ASN A 54 -6.77 9.37 -3.54
N PHE A 55 -6.57 10.28 -4.48
CA PHE A 55 -6.90 11.70 -4.36
C PHE A 55 -8.01 12.11 -5.32
N SER A 56 -7.93 11.68 -6.56
CA SER A 56 -8.96 11.89 -7.56
C SER A 56 -8.95 10.76 -8.59
N HIS A 57 -10.04 10.60 -9.31
CA HIS A 57 -10.17 9.65 -10.41
C HIS A 57 -11.06 10.23 -11.49
N LYS A 58 -10.94 9.73 -12.72
CA LYS A 58 -11.84 10.05 -13.83
C LYS A 58 -12.04 8.82 -14.70
N ASN A 59 -13.31 8.46 -14.88
CA ASN A 59 -13.73 7.43 -15.82
C ASN A 59 -13.91 8.06 -17.21
N ASN A 60 -13.42 7.38 -18.24
CA ASN A 60 -13.68 7.72 -19.64
C ASN A 60 -14.76 6.80 -20.21
N VAL A 61 -15.45 7.27 -21.25
CA VAL A 61 -16.58 6.56 -21.89
C VAL A 61 -16.16 5.21 -22.50
N ASN A 62 -14.89 5.08 -22.86
CA ASN A 62 -14.30 3.86 -23.43
C ASN A 62 -13.91 2.80 -22.39
N GLY A 63 -14.27 2.99 -21.11
CA GLY A 63 -13.90 2.09 -20.01
C GLY A 63 -12.49 2.31 -19.45
N ASN A 64 -11.68 3.19 -20.07
CA ASN A 64 -10.39 3.58 -19.50
C ASN A 64 -10.60 4.48 -18.29
N LEU A 65 -9.71 4.38 -17.32
CA LEU A 65 -9.74 5.16 -16.08
C LEU A 65 -8.35 5.74 -15.83
N TRP A 66 -8.29 6.92 -15.22
CA TRP A 66 -7.08 7.34 -14.54
C TRP A 66 -7.35 7.77 -13.11
N GLU A 67 -6.41 7.44 -12.24
CA GLU A 67 -6.42 7.78 -10.82
C GLU A 67 -5.17 8.60 -10.50
N VAL A 68 -5.33 9.65 -9.71
CA VAL A 68 -4.22 10.37 -9.11
C VAL A 68 -4.10 9.91 -7.67
N PHE A 69 -2.90 9.47 -7.31
CA PHE A 69 -2.55 9.12 -5.95
C PHE A 69 -1.61 10.17 -5.39
N ILE A 70 -1.84 10.53 -4.12
CA ILE A 70 -0.94 11.37 -3.34
C ILE A 70 -0.29 10.52 -2.25
N CYS A 71 0.90 10.91 -1.83
CA CYS A 71 1.54 10.30 -0.68
C CYS A 71 0.63 10.38 0.56
N ARG A 72 0.59 9.32 1.36
CA ARG A 72 -0.18 9.24 2.62
C ARG A 72 0.27 10.29 3.64
N PHE A 73 1.53 10.73 3.58
CA PHE A 73 2.07 11.82 4.40
C PHE A 73 1.66 13.22 3.92
N ASN A 74 1.08 13.36 2.71
CA ASN A 74 0.50 14.62 2.26
C ASN A 74 -0.63 15.06 3.19
N LYS A 75 -1.56 14.15 3.50
CA LYS A 75 -2.69 14.39 4.40
C LYS A 75 -3.22 15.85 4.27
N PRO A 76 -3.84 16.20 3.13
CA PRO A 76 -4.13 17.60 2.78
C PRO A 76 -5.07 18.30 3.77
N LYS A 77 -5.90 17.52 4.47
CA LYS A 77 -6.78 18.00 5.53
C LYS A 77 -6.08 17.91 6.89
N LYS A 78 -5.94 19.06 7.57
CA LYS A 78 -5.53 19.11 8.97
C LYS A 78 -6.52 18.32 9.83
N SER A 79 -6.01 17.70 10.90
CA SER A 79 -6.91 17.07 11.88
C SER A 79 -7.69 18.17 12.59
N SER A 80 -8.96 17.91 12.92
CA SER A 80 -9.74 18.81 13.77
C SER A 80 -9.06 18.99 15.13
N THR A 81 -9.21 20.18 15.71
CA THR A 81 -8.86 20.44 17.10
C THR A 81 -9.87 19.77 18.03
N ARG A 82 -9.46 19.50 19.28
CA ARG A 82 -10.33 18.91 20.29
C ARG A 82 -11.26 20.00 20.82
N LYS A 83 -12.56 19.72 20.94
CA LYS A 83 -13.47 20.55 21.74
C LYS A 83 -13.08 20.42 23.22
N GLU A 84 -13.15 21.49 23.99
CA GLU A 84 -12.72 21.49 25.40
C GLU A 84 -13.75 20.84 26.34
N GLU A 85 -15.05 20.92 26.02
CA GLU A 85 -16.16 20.58 26.94
C GLU A 85 -16.37 19.09 27.30
N ILE A 86 -15.84 18.13 26.54
CA ILE A 86 -16.09 16.69 26.80
C ILE A 86 -15.08 16.12 27.81
N SER A 87 -15.47 15.30 28.79
CA SER A 87 -14.49 14.72 29.73
C SER A 87 -13.47 13.80 29.03
N GLN A 88 -12.27 13.63 29.60
CA GLN A 88 -11.23 12.80 28.99
C GLN A 88 -11.54 11.30 29.06
N GLU A 89 -12.30 10.82 30.06
CA GLU A 89 -12.56 9.39 30.26
C GLU A 89 -13.46 8.78 29.19
N LYS A 90 -14.36 9.58 28.58
CA LYS A 90 -15.27 9.12 27.51
C LYS A 90 -14.65 9.19 26.11
N ARG A 91 -13.39 9.61 25.98
CA ARG A 91 -12.77 9.93 24.68
C ARG A 91 -11.80 8.85 24.22
N ARG A 92 -11.92 8.46 22.94
CA ARG A 92 -10.89 7.66 22.25
C ARG A 92 -9.62 8.49 22.06
N VAL A 93 -8.50 8.05 22.63
CA VAL A 93 -7.19 8.68 22.41
C VAL A 93 -6.74 8.44 20.97
N THR A 94 -6.75 9.51 20.17
CA THR A 94 -6.22 9.52 18.80
C THR A 94 -4.99 10.43 18.74
N LYS A 95 -3.93 9.96 18.07
CA LYS A 95 -2.76 10.79 17.76
C LYS A 95 -3.12 11.73 16.61
N ILE A 96 -2.93 13.03 16.81
CA ILE A 96 -3.00 14.01 15.74
C ILE A 96 -1.80 13.76 14.83
N ARG A 97 -2.06 13.54 13.54
CA ARG A 97 -1.02 13.43 12.53
C ARG A 97 -0.74 14.81 11.94
N SER A 98 0.52 15.20 11.82
CA SER A 98 0.90 16.41 11.08
C SER A 98 0.44 16.29 9.62
N ALA A 99 0.01 17.41 9.04
CA ALA A 99 -0.39 17.50 7.64
C ALA A 99 0.78 18.02 6.79
N ASN A 100 0.70 17.80 5.47
CA ASN A 100 1.60 18.35 4.46
C ASN A 100 3.08 17.98 4.64
N LEU A 101 3.37 16.74 5.05
CA LEU A 101 4.75 16.28 5.26
C LEU A 101 5.42 15.80 3.97
N CYS A 102 4.64 15.43 2.95
CA CYS A 102 5.13 14.97 1.66
C CYS A 102 4.19 15.37 0.53
N PHE A 103 4.74 15.75 -0.62
CA PHE A 103 3.95 16.23 -1.75
C PHE A 103 4.08 15.36 -3.00
N ALA A 104 4.70 14.19 -2.89
CA ALA A 104 4.80 13.23 -3.98
C ALA A 104 3.40 12.80 -4.48
N LYS A 105 3.26 12.71 -5.79
CA LYS A 105 2.04 12.33 -6.52
C LYS A 105 2.38 11.51 -7.75
N ILE A 106 1.58 10.49 -7.98
CA ILE A 106 1.63 9.69 -9.20
C ILE A 106 0.26 9.69 -9.87
N LYS A 107 0.26 9.38 -11.16
CA LYS A 107 -0.94 9.16 -11.94
C LYS A 107 -0.88 7.75 -12.52
N VAL A 108 -1.97 7.02 -12.36
CA VAL A 108 -2.11 5.63 -12.81
C VAL A 108 -3.24 5.60 -13.83
N TYR A 109 -2.92 5.24 -15.07
CA TYR A 109 -3.89 5.00 -16.12
C TYR A 109 -4.16 3.51 -16.22
N ARG A 110 -5.42 3.15 -16.42
CA ARG A 110 -5.87 1.79 -16.71
C ARG A 110 -6.53 1.79 -18.08
N TYR A 111 -5.98 0.99 -18.99
CA TYR A 111 -6.48 0.79 -20.34
C TYR A 111 -7.21 -0.55 -20.40
N ALA A 112 -8.54 -0.51 -20.32
CA ALA A 112 -9.36 -1.71 -20.18
C ALA A 112 -9.26 -2.63 -21.41
N SER A 113 -9.31 -2.06 -22.62
CA SER A 113 -9.22 -2.83 -23.87
C SER A 113 -7.84 -3.45 -24.08
N GLU A 114 -6.78 -2.79 -23.63
CA GLU A 114 -5.40 -3.25 -23.81
C GLU A 114 -4.92 -4.14 -22.65
N GLN A 115 -5.68 -4.23 -21.56
CA GLN A 115 -5.31 -4.91 -20.32
C GLN A 115 -4.00 -4.39 -19.71
N LYS A 116 -3.78 -3.07 -19.81
CA LYS A 116 -2.54 -2.40 -19.39
C LYS A 116 -2.76 -1.33 -18.34
N VAL A 117 -1.71 -1.10 -17.55
CA VAL A 117 -1.59 -0.03 -16.57
C VAL A 117 -0.33 0.78 -16.89
N LEU A 118 -0.48 2.10 -16.97
CA LEU A 118 0.64 3.04 -17.07
C LEU A 118 0.72 3.85 -15.78
N ILE A 119 1.87 3.77 -15.10
CA ILE A 119 2.17 4.58 -13.92
C ILE A 119 3.16 5.67 -14.31
N GLU A 120 2.82 6.92 -14.05
CA GLU A 120 3.72 8.05 -14.24
C GLU A 120 3.78 8.95 -13.01
N ARG A 121 4.88 9.68 -12.88
CA ARG A 121 4.97 10.81 -11.95
C ARG A 121 4.00 11.90 -12.39
N PHE A 122 3.24 12.45 -11.46
CA PHE A 122 2.41 13.61 -11.76
C PHE A 122 3.31 14.81 -12.11
N LYS A 123 2.91 15.62 -13.09
CA LYS A 123 3.71 16.77 -13.55
C LYS A 123 4.12 17.67 -12.37
N ASP A 124 5.40 18.03 -12.33
CA ASP A 124 6.02 18.88 -11.30
C ASP A 124 5.94 18.30 -9.86
N SER A 125 5.65 17.00 -9.71
CA SER A 125 5.67 16.34 -8.41
C SER A 125 7.11 16.13 -7.93
N PRO A 126 7.43 16.50 -6.67
CA PRO A 126 8.71 16.16 -6.07
C PRO A 126 8.79 14.65 -5.75
N ASP A 127 9.99 14.20 -5.42
CA ASP A 127 10.21 12.91 -4.75
C ASP A 127 9.61 12.89 -3.35
N HIS A 128 9.49 11.69 -2.79
CA HIS A 128 9.15 11.54 -1.38
C HIS A 128 10.18 12.22 -0.48
N SER A 129 9.68 12.97 0.51
CA SER A 129 10.47 13.64 1.56
C SER A 129 10.71 12.75 2.79
N HIS A 130 10.41 11.45 2.68
CA HIS A 130 10.55 10.47 3.74
C HIS A 130 11.02 9.15 3.15
N THR A 131 11.35 8.20 4.00
CA THR A 131 11.80 6.86 3.64
C THR A 131 10.62 5.88 3.51
N LEU A 132 10.88 4.71 2.90
CA LEU A 132 9.95 3.58 2.92
C LEU A 132 9.68 3.08 4.35
N GLU A 133 10.69 3.08 5.22
CA GLU A 133 10.57 2.63 6.60
C GLU A 133 9.55 3.49 7.39
N GLU A 134 9.57 4.80 7.19
CA GLU A 134 8.59 5.71 7.79
C GLU A 134 7.15 5.41 7.32
N SER A 135 6.98 5.00 6.06
CA SER A 135 5.68 4.56 5.54
C SER A 135 5.19 3.28 6.22
N GLU A 136 6.08 2.30 6.45
CA GLU A 136 5.76 1.05 7.16
C GLU A 136 5.42 1.28 8.63
N LYS A 137 6.08 2.23 9.29
CA LYS A 137 5.74 2.66 10.66
C LYS A 137 4.36 3.32 10.73
N LEU A 138 3.94 4.01 9.67
CA LEU A 138 2.63 4.67 9.61
C LEU A 138 1.49 3.67 9.31
N LYS A 139 1.69 2.78 8.33
CA LYS A 139 0.73 1.74 7.94
C LYS A 139 1.47 0.59 7.26
N ARG A 140 1.12 -0.65 7.57
CA ARG A 140 1.66 -1.82 6.86
C ARG A 140 1.13 -1.90 5.43
N SER A 141 2.04 -2.23 4.52
CA SER A 141 1.66 -2.64 3.16
C SER A 141 0.65 -3.79 3.18
N GLN A 142 -0.19 -3.87 2.15
CA GLN A 142 -1.17 -4.93 2.02
C GLN A 142 -0.48 -6.30 1.95
N THR A 143 0.68 -6.40 1.31
CA THR A 143 1.48 -7.63 1.27
C THR A 143 1.80 -8.15 2.67
N VAL A 144 2.34 -7.31 3.56
CA VAL A 144 2.65 -7.71 4.95
C VAL A 144 1.38 -8.07 5.71
N GLN A 145 0.29 -7.32 5.53
CA GLN A 145 -1.00 -7.66 6.14
C GLN A 145 -1.52 -9.03 5.68
N ASN A 146 -1.39 -9.35 4.39
CA ASN A 146 -1.80 -10.63 3.82
C ASN A 146 -0.98 -11.78 4.41
N LEU A 147 0.35 -11.64 4.55
CA LEU A 147 1.19 -12.65 5.20
C LEU A 147 0.73 -12.93 6.63
N VAL A 148 0.43 -11.88 7.40
CA VAL A 148 -0.11 -12.02 8.76
C VAL A 148 -1.47 -12.71 8.76
N MET A 149 -2.35 -12.40 7.80
CA MET A 149 -3.66 -13.07 7.68
C MET A 149 -3.50 -14.57 7.38
N GLN A 150 -2.60 -14.95 6.47
CA GLN A 150 -2.35 -16.35 6.13
C GLN A 150 -1.87 -17.15 7.35
N GLU A 151 -0.92 -16.61 8.11
CA GLU A 151 -0.45 -17.26 9.35
C GLU A 151 -1.50 -17.24 10.47
N ALA A 152 -2.35 -16.21 10.51
CA ALA A 152 -3.43 -16.13 11.49
C ALA A 152 -4.52 -17.19 11.30
N ILE A 153 -4.79 -17.60 10.05
CA ILE A 153 -5.75 -18.68 9.72
C ILE A 153 -5.29 -20.02 10.30
N LYS A 154 -3.97 -20.29 10.30
CA LYS A 154 -3.36 -21.48 10.94
C LYS A 154 -3.49 -21.50 12.46
N ASN A 155 -4.06 -20.44 13.04
CA ASN A 155 -4.39 -20.32 14.45
C ASN A 155 -3.19 -20.20 15.42
N TYR A 156 -1.96 -20.06 14.92
CA TYR A 156 -0.74 -19.86 15.71
C TYR A 156 -0.83 -18.68 16.69
N ARG A 157 -0.05 -18.71 17.77
CA ARG A 157 0.01 -17.63 18.76
C ARG A 157 0.61 -16.38 18.10
N PRO A 158 0.19 -15.15 18.49
CA PRO A 158 0.71 -13.92 17.89
C PRO A 158 2.24 -13.79 17.83
N PRO A 159 3.03 -14.23 18.84
CA PRO A 159 4.50 -14.24 18.73
C PRO A 159 5.02 -15.17 17.62
N GLU A 160 4.44 -16.35 17.48
CA GLU A 160 4.80 -17.35 16.45
C GLU A 160 4.53 -16.79 15.05
N ILE A 161 3.37 -16.14 14.88
CA ILE A 161 3.02 -15.46 13.62
C ILE A 161 4.03 -14.35 13.28
N VAL A 162 4.43 -13.52 14.27
CA VAL A 162 5.44 -12.47 14.03
C VAL A 162 6.75 -13.07 13.52
N ASN A 163 7.22 -14.14 14.16
CA ASN A 163 8.47 -14.80 13.77
C ASN A 163 8.36 -15.41 12.37
N ALA A 164 7.31 -16.20 12.11
CA ALA A 164 7.10 -16.84 10.82
C ALA A 164 6.97 -15.83 9.67
N VAL A 165 6.24 -14.73 9.88
CA VAL A 165 6.13 -13.66 8.88
C VAL A 165 7.47 -12.97 8.65
N LYS A 166 8.25 -12.71 9.70
CA LYS A 166 9.58 -12.08 9.58
C LYS A 166 10.55 -12.97 8.83
N GLU A 167 10.60 -14.25 9.16
CA GLU A 167 11.44 -15.25 8.51
C GLU A 167 11.08 -15.36 7.02
N TYR A 168 9.82 -15.66 6.71
CA TYR A 168 9.37 -15.81 5.33
C TYR A 168 9.58 -14.54 4.49
N ALA A 169 9.22 -13.37 5.02
CA ALA A 169 9.38 -12.12 4.28
C ALA A 169 10.86 -11.78 4.03
N THR A 170 11.75 -12.08 4.98
CA THR A 170 13.19 -11.80 4.84
C THR A 170 13.84 -12.80 3.88
N GLU A 171 13.60 -14.10 4.07
CA GLU A 171 14.32 -15.15 3.35
C GLU A 171 13.77 -15.43 1.95
N LYS A 172 12.46 -15.22 1.73
CA LYS A 172 11.80 -15.61 0.47
C LYS A 172 11.36 -14.44 -0.39
N LEU A 173 11.13 -13.26 0.20
CA LEU A 173 10.53 -12.12 -0.50
C LEU A 173 11.40 -10.86 -0.54
N ASP A 174 12.59 -10.85 0.08
CA ASP A 174 13.43 -9.65 0.19
C ASP A 174 12.70 -8.47 0.86
N LEU A 175 11.79 -8.74 1.80
CA LEU A 175 10.95 -7.75 2.49
C LEU A 175 11.34 -7.53 3.96
N GLY A 176 12.57 -7.88 4.35
CA GLY A 176 13.03 -7.81 5.74
C GLY A 176 12.82 -6.44 6.40
N GLU A 177 13.13 -5.35 5.71
CA GLU A 177 12.92 -3.99 6.24
C GLU A 177 11.42 -3.66 6.43
N SER A 178 10.55 -4.21 5.58
CA SER A 178 9.10 -3.98 5.66
C SER A 178 8.45 -4.65 6.88
N VAL A 179 9.03 -5.75 7.34
CA VAL A 179 8.53 -6.53 8.49
C VAL A 179 9.30 -6.26 9.78
N LYS A 180 10.43 -5.56 9.74
CA LYS A 180 11.28 -5.23 10.90
C LYS A 180 10.48 -4.69 12.09
N GLU A 181 9.63 -3.72 11.81
CA GLU A 181 8.79 -3.03 12.80
C GLU A 181 7.46 -3.75 13.11
N LEU A 182 7.20 -4.94 12.55
CA LEU A 182 5.93 -5.66 12.75
C LEU A 182 5.70 -5.96 14.23
N ARG A 183 4.60 -5.44 14.78
CA ARG A 183 4.33 -5.50 16.23
C ARG A 183 3.38 -6.65 16.57
N ARG A 184 3.64 -7.33 17.68
CA ARG A 184 2.72 -8.35 18.23
C ARG A 184 1.29 -7.84 18.39
N LYS A 185 1.11 -6.60 18.86
CA LYS A 185 -0.23 -5.99 19.02
C LYS A 185 -0.97 -5.86 17.69
N GLU A 186 -0.26 -5.50 16.63
CA GLU A 186 -0.82 -5.42 15.28
C GLU A 186 -1.25 -6.80 14.77
N VAL A 187 -0.40 -7.81 14.92
CA VAL A 187 -0.71 -9.20 14.58
C VAL A 187 -1.92 -9.71 15.35
N THR A 188 -1.97 -9.47 16.67
CA THR A 188 -3.13 -9.83 17.51
C THR A 188 -4.43 -9.21 16.96
N ASN A 189 -4.41 -7.93 16.59
CA ASN A 189 -5.59 -7.25 16.04
C ASN A 189 -6.03 -7.86 14.70
N ILE A 190 -5.09 -8.19 13.81
CA ILE A 190 -5.40 -8.84 12.53
C ILE A 190 -5.99 -10.24 12.78
N LYS A 191 -5.38 -11.02 13.67
CA LYS A 191 -5.88 -12.35 14.05
C LYS A 191 -7.31 -12.31 14.57
N TYR A 192 -7.65 -11.34 15.43
CA TYR A 192 -9.03 -11.18 15.93
C TYR A 192 -10.01 -10.89 14.79
N LYS A 193 -9.64 -10.04 13.82
CA LYS A 193 -10.48 -9.75 12.65
C LYS A 193 -10.71 -11.00 11.79
N VAL A 194 -9.65 -11.75 11.50
CA VAL A 194 -9.73 -12.99 10.72
C VAL A 194 -10.65 -14.00 11.40
N ARG A 195 -10.48 -14.23 12.70
CA ARG A 195 -11.36 -15.13 13.47
C ARG A 195 -12.81 -14.64 13.47
N GLY A 196 -13.04 -13.35 13.66
CA GLY A 196 -14.39 -12.78 13.62
C GLY A 196 -15.09 -13.02 12.27
N LEU A 197 -14.37 -12.83 11.17
CA LEU A 197 -14.87 -13.10 9.81
C LEU A 197 -15.15 -14.59 9.59
N LEU A 198 -14.24 -15.48 10.00
CA LEU A 198 -14.43 -16.93 9.87
C LEU A 198 -15.65 -17.42 10.66
N MET A 199 -15.82 -16.96 11.89
CA MET A 199 -16.99 -17.31 12.72
C MET A 199 -18.30 -16.81 12.10
N HIS A 200 -18.30 -15.61 11.52
CA HIS A 200 -19.49 -15.07 10.84
C HIS A 200 -19.84 -15.88 9.59
N ILE A 201 -18.85 -16.26 8.78
CA ILE A 201 -19.06 -17.08 7.58
C ILE A 201 -19.60 -18.47 7.96
N LEU A 202 -19.01 -19.13 8.97
CA LEU A 202 -19.49 -20.42 9.47
C LEU A 202 -20.95 -20.35 9.96
N LEU A 203 -21.32 -19.27 10.65
CA LEU A 203 -22.70 -19.08 11.11
C LEU A 203 -23.69 -18.93 9.95
N VAL A 204 -23.30 -18.22 8.87
CA VAL A 204 -24.16 -18.01 7.70
C VAL A 204 -24.31 -19.27 6.85
N ILE A 205 -23.34 -20.18 6.85
CA ILE A 205 -23.40 -21.45 6.09
C ILE A 205 -24.20 -22.52 6.85
N LEU A 206 -24.33 -22.40 8.17
CA LEU A 206 -25.02 -23.37 9.04
C LEU A 206 -26.49 -23.02 9.32
N ILE A 207 -27.03 -21.96 8.71
CA ILE A 207 -28.45 -21.53 8.77
C ILE A 207 -29.04 -21.68 7.36
#